data_AF-K9KFC5-F1
#
_entry.id   AF-K9KFC5-F1
#
_cell.length_a   1.000
_cell.length_b   1.000
_cell.length_c   1.000
_cell.angle_alpha   90.00
_cell.angle_beta   90.00
_cell.angle_gamma   90.00
#
_symmetry.space_group_name_H-M   'P 1'
#
loop_
_entity.id
_entity.type
_entity.pdbx_description
1 polymer ?
#
loop_
_entity_poly.entity_id
_entity_poly.type
_entity_poly.pdbx_seq_one_letter_code
_entity_poly.pdbx_strand_id
1 'polypeptide(L)'
;GSAFCTEQNMEQSISYLDQELTTFGFPSLYEESKGKETKRELNIVAVLNCMNELLILQRKNLLAQENVETQNLKLGSDMDHLQSCYAKLKEQLETSRREMIGLQERDRQLQCKNRNLHQLLKNEKDEVQKLQNIIASRATQYNHDMKRKEREYNKLKERLHQLFMNKKGKKIAMEVLNYVGRADGKRGSWRTGKTEARNEDEMYKILLNDYEYRQKQILMENAELKKVLQQMKKEMISLLSPQKQKPRERADDGTGTVLSDVEEDAGELNRESMWDLSCETVREQLTNSVRKQWRILKTHVE
;
A
#
# COMPACT_ATOMS: atom_id res chain seq x y z
N GLY A 1 -7.26 -63.20 39.48
CA GLY A 1 -7.93 -63.60 38.23
C GLY A 1 -8.43 -65.02 38.40
N SER A 2 -9.60 -65.35 37.87
CA SER A 2 -10.06 -66.75 37.77
C SER A 2 -9.08 -67.54 36.89
N ALA A 3 -8.78 -68.78 37.26
CA ALA A 3 -7.93 -69.66 36.45
C ALA A 3 -8.65 -70.04 35.15
N PHE A 4 -7.93 -70.01 34.01
CA PHE A 4 -8.47 -70.39 32.71
C PHE A 4 -8.88 -71.87 32.63
N CYS A 5 -8.13 -72.76 33.28
CA CYS A 5 -8.36 -74.20 33.28
C CYS A 5 -8.44 -74.73 34.72
N THR A 6 -9.40 -75.62 34.97
CA THR A 6 -9.71 -76.32 36.23
C THR A 6 -10.06 -77.78 35.92
N GLU A 7 -10.09 -78.66 36.92
CA GLU A 7 -10.40 -80.08 36.71
C GLU A 7 -11.78 -80.31 36.06
N GLN A 8 -12.73 -79.40 36.27
CA GLN A 8 -14.11 -79.53 35.79
C GLN A 8 -14.29 -79.08 34.33
N ASN A 9 -13.39 -78.26 33.78
CA ASN A 9 -13.50 -77.71 32.42
C ASN A 9 -12.30 -78.05 31.51
N MET A 10 -11.44 -78.98 31.94
CA MET A 10 -10.20 -79.33 31.23
C MET A 10 -10.41 -79.70 29.76
N GLU A 11 -11.38 -80.56 29.44
CA GLU A 11 -11.66 -80.97 28.05
C GLU A 11 -12.12 -79.79 27.18
N GLN A 12 -12.95 -78.90 27.74
CA GLN A 12 -13.44 -77.71 27.05
C GLN A 12 -12.31 -76.70 26.83
N SER A 13 -11.44 -76.49 27.83
CA SER A 13 -10.27 -75.62 27.72
C SER A 13 -9.27 -76.10 26.67
N ILE A 14 -9.03 -77.42 26.59
CA ILE A 14 -8.15 -78.02 25.57
C ILE A 14 -8.76 -77.87 24.19
N SER A 15 -10.06 -78.17 24.02
CA SER A 15 -10.73 -78.02 22.73
C SER A 15 -10.74 -76.56 22.26
N TYR A 16 -10.89 -75.60 23.17
CA TYR A 16 -10.78 -74.17 22.86
C TYR A 16 -9.37 -73.79 22.43
N LEU A 17 -8.34 -74.23 23.16
CA LEU A 17 -6.95 -73.94 22.81
C LEU A 17 -6.58 -74.54 21.45
N ASP A 18 -6.99 -75.78 21.18
CA ASP A 18 -6.79 -76.43 19.89
C ASP A 18 -7.43 -75.62 18.74
N GLN A 19 -8.67 -75.15 18.93
CA GLN A 19 -9.36 -74.31 17.96
C GLN A 19 -8.66 -72.96 17.74
N GLU A 20 -8.25 -72.26 18.80
CA GLU A 20 -7.55 -70.98 18.68
C GLU A 20 -6.20 -71.16 17.99
N LEU A 21 -5.42 -72.16 18.42
CA LEU A 21 -4.10 -72.44 17.85
C LEU A 21 -4.19 -72.83 16.38
N THR A 22 -5.15 -73.67 16.00
CA THR A 22 -5.38 -73.99 14.58
C THR A 22 -5.84 -72.78 13.78
N THR A 23 -6.60 -71.86 14.37
CA THR A 23 -6.96 -70.57 13.74
C THR A 23 -5.72 -69.69 13.51
N PHE A 24 -4.76 -69.71 14.43
CA PHE A 24 -3.45 -69.07 14.25
C PHE A 24 -2.48 -69.83 13.34
N GLY A 25 -2.91 -70.96 12.76
CA GLY A 25 -2.14 -71.76 11.81
C GLY A 25 -1.24 -72.83 12.42
N PHE A 26 -1.39 -73.12 13.72
CA PHE A 26 -0.64 -74.20 14.39
C PHE A 26 -1.27 -75.58 14.13
N PRO A 27 -0.50 -76.68 14.23
CA PRO A 27 -1.03 -78.04 14.14
C PRO A 27 -2.01 -78.37 15.28
N SER A 28 -2.95 -79.28 15.01
CA SER A 28 -3.88 -79.83 16.02
C SER A 28 -3.13 -80.49 17.18
N LEU A 29 -3.62 -80.29 18.40
CA LEU A 29 -3.13 -80.90 19.64
C LEU A 29 -3.57 -82.37 19.79
N TYR A 30 -4.57 -82.79 19.00
CA TYR A 30 -5.08 -84.15 18.98
C TYR A 30 -4.40 -85.02 17.92
N GLU A 31 -4.24 -86.31 18.24
CA GLU A 31 -3.69 -87.31 17.32
C GLU A 31 -4.74 -87.77 16.29
N GLU A 32 -4.34 -87.85 15.01
CA GLU A 32 -5.20 -88.40 13.93
C GLU A 32 -5.25 -89.93 14.02
N SER A 33 -6.25 -90.48 14.71
CA SER A 33 -6.49 -91.93 14.70
C SER A 33 -7.01 -92.38 13.32
N LYS A 34 -6.34 -93.36 12.70
CA LYS A 34 -6.77 -93.97 11.41
C LYS A 34 -7.86 -95.06 11.56
N GLY A 35 -8.55 -95.14 12.70
CA GLY A 35 -9.53 -96.19 13.01
C GLY A 35 -10.94 -95.65 13.26
N LYS A 36 -11.95 -96.37 12.78
CA LYS A 36 -13.36 -96.12 13.14
C LYS A 36 -13.55 -96.41 14.63
N GLU A 37 -13.94 -95.37 15.37
CA GLU A 37 -14.24 -95.32 16.81
C GLU A 37 -13.03 -95.44 17.75
N THR A 38 -12.53 -94.31 18.28
CA THR A 38 -12.27 -94.08 19.71
C THR A 38 -11.81 -92.64 19.97
N LYS A 39 -11.93 -92.17 21.22
CA LYS A 39 -11.62 -90.81 21.73
C LYS A 39 -10.42 -90.14 21.03
N ARG A 40 -10.55 -88.85 20.68
CA ARG A 40 -9.41 -87.99 20.33
C ARG A 40 -8.50 -87.87 21.55
N GLU A 41 -7.38 -88.57 21.55
CA GLU A 41 -6.39 -88.48 22.62
C GLU A 41 -5.45 -87.30 22.38
N LEU A 42 -5.11 -86.61 23.47
CA LEU A 42 -4.20 -85.47 23.45
C LEU A 42 -2.78 -85.95 23.18
N ASN A 43 -2.13 -85.40 22.16
CA ASN A 43 -0.74 -85.70 21.87
C ASN A 43 0.18 -84.73 22.62
N ILE A 44 0.82 -85.21 23.70
CA ILE A 44 1.71 -84.39 24.55
C ILE A 44 2.89 -83.81 23.74
N VAL A 45 3.40 -84.53 22.74
CA VAL A 45 4.49 -84.05 21.88
C VAL A 45 4.00 -82.90 21.00
N ALA A 46 2.79 -83.00 20.44
CA ALA A 46 2.16 -81.91 19.69
C ALA A 46 1.96 -80.66 20.57
N VAL A 47 1.52 -80.85 21.81
CA VAL A 47 1.38 -79.76 22.81
C VAL A 47 2.71 -79.09 23.10
N LEU A 48 3.77 -79.84 23.40
CA LEU A 48 5.09 -79.29 23.72
C LEU A 48 5.71 -78.55 22.53
N ASN A 49 5.55 -79.09 21.31
CA ASN A 49 6.01 -78.43 20.10
C ASN A 49 5.22 -77.14 19.83
N CYS A 50 3.89 -77.17 19.94
CA CYS A 50 3.06 -75.97 19.82
C CYS A 50 3.44 -74.90 20.85
N MET A 51 3.67 -75.29 22.11
CA MET A 51 4.13 -74.36 23.15
C MET A 51 5.50 -73.73 22.80
N ASN A 52 6.44 -74.52 22.28
CA ASN A 52 7.73 -74.00 21.85
C ASN A 52 7.60 -73.05 20.64
N GLU A 53 6.78 -73.39 19.65
CA GLU A 53 6.52 -72.53 18.50
C GLU A 53 5.83 -71.22 18.91
N LEU A 54 4.88 -71.26 19.85
CA LEU A 54 4.27 -70.07 20.45
C LEU A 54 5.29 -69.17 21.14
N LEU A 55 6.21 -69.74 21.92
CA LEU A 55 7.27 -68.97 22.58
C LEU A 55 8.22 -68.33 21.56
N ILE A 56 8.57 -69.05 20.48
CA ILE A 56 9.39 -68.51 19.39
C ILE A 56 8.63 -67.39 18.67
N LEU A 57 7.36 -67.58 18.37
CA LEU A 57 6.51 -66.59 17.73
C LEU A 57 6.38 -65.33 18.59
N GLN A 58 6.14 -65.50 19.90
CA GLN A 58 6.06 -64.38 20.84
C GLN A 58 7.36 -63.58 20.87
N ARG A 59 8.53 -64.24 20.91
CA ARG A 59 9.83 -63.56 20.85
C ARG A 59 10.03 -62.80 19.54
N LYS A 60 9.64 -63.40 18.41
CA LYS A 60 9.69 -62.72 17.10
C LYS A 60 8.77 -61.51 17.04
N ASN A 61 7.55 -61.63 17.56
CA ASN A 61 6.58 -60.53 17.61
C ASN A 61 7.07 -59.39 18.49
N LEU A 62 7.67 -59.68 19.66
CA LEU A 62 8.26 -58.65 20.53
C LEU A 62 9.38 -57.89 19.82
N LEU A 63 10.29 -58.60 19.13
CA LEU A 63 11.35 -57.94 18.35
C LEU A 63 10.80 -57.12 17.18
N ALA A 64 9.78 -57.62 16.48
CA ALA A 64 9.12 -56.87 15.41
C ALA A 64 8.44 -55.62 15.95
N GLN A 65 7.78 -55.72 17.10
CA GLN A 65 7.15 -54.59 17.78
C GLN A 65 8.18 -53.53 18.18
N GLU A 66 9.28 -53.93 18.83
CA GLU A 66 10.37 -53.02 19.23
C GLU A 66 10.97 -52.27 18.02
N ASN A 67 11.16 -52.97 16.90
CA ASN A 67 11.64 -52.36 15.66
C ASN A 67 10.67 -51.32 15.12
N VAL A 68 9.35 -51.62 15.11
CA VAL A 68 8.31 -50.69 14.65
C VAL A 68 8.22 -49.48 15.59
N GLU A 69 8.28 -49.68 16.91
CA GLU A 69 8.29 -48.60 17.90
C GLU A 69 9.49 -47.68 17.70
N THR A 70 10.68 -48.25 17.50
CA THR A 70 11.91 -47.49 17.21
C THR A 70 11.79 -46.70 15.91
N GLN A 71 11.20 -47.31 14.86
CA GLN A 71 10.97 -46.63 13.59
C GLN A 71 9.96 -45.49 13.72
N ASN A 72 8.88 -45.69 14.48
CA ASN A 72 7.89 -44.66 14.76
C ASN A 72 8.49 -43.47 15.50
N LEU A 73 9.36 -43.71 16.48
CA LEU A 73 10.07 -42.63 17.18
C LEU A 73 10.98 -41.83 16.24
N LYS A 74 11.70 -42.50 15.33
CA LYS A 74 12.52 -41.83 14.31
C LYS A 74 11.68 -40.99 13.36
N LEU A 75 10.60 -41.56 12.82
CA LEU A 75 9.69 -40.84 11.93
C LEU A 75 9.01 -39.65 12.61
N GLY A 76 8.67 -39.78 13.90
CA GLY A 76 8.17 -38.66 14.71
C GLY A 76 9.18 -37.51 14.78
N SER A 77 10.44 -37.82 15.10
CA SER A 77 11.50 -36.81 15.15
C SER A 77 11.75 -36.15 13.77
N ASP A 78 11.70 -36.92 12.69
CA ASP A 78 11.88 -36.39 11.33
C ASP A 78 10.71 -35.47 10.95
N MET A 79 9.48 -35.85 11.32
CA MET A 79 8.29 -35.03 11.11
C MET A 79 8.38 -33.69 11.85
N ASP A 80 8.75 -33.72 13.14
CA ASP A 80 8.93 -32.52 13.95
C ASP A 80 9.99 -31.58 13.36
N HIS A 81 11.10 -32.16 12.87
CA HIS A 81 12.16 -31.39 12.22
C HIS A 81 11.67 -30.74 10.93
N LEU A 82 10.96 -31.49 10.08
CA LEU A 82 10.38 -30.99 8.83
C LEU A 82 9.35 -29.89 9.10
N GLN A 83 8.50 -30.05 10.11
CA GLN A 83 7.51 -29.05 10.50
C GLN A 83 8.19 -27.76 10.99
N SER A 84 9.26 -27.87 11.79
CA SER A 84 10.03 -26.71 12.23
C SER A 84 10.70 -25.98 11.06
N CYS A 85 11.31 -26.73 10.13
CA CYS A 85 11.90 -26.16 8.92
C CYS A 85 10.85 -25.47 8.05
N TYR A 86 9.70 -26.11 7.83
CA TYR A 86 8.59 -25.55 7.09
C TYR A 86 8.10 -24.23 7.70
N ALA A 87 7.92 -24.17 9.02
CA ALA A 87 7.49 -22.96 9.72
C ALA A 87 8.48 -21.79 9.51
N LYS A 88 9.79 -22.07 9.62
CA LYS A 88 10.84 -21.05 9.39
C LYS A 88 10.85 -20.55 7.95
N LEU A 89 10.73 -21.46 6.97
CA LEU A 89 10.66 -21.10 5.55
C LEU A 89 9.41 -20.26 5.24
N LYS A 90 8.27 -20.59 5.84
CA LYS A 90 7.02 -19.82 5.72
C LYS A 90 7.19 -18.40 6.28
N GLU A 91 7.79 -18.25 7.45
CA GLU A 91 8.06 -16.93 8.04
C GLU A 91 9.02 -16.09 7.20
N GLN A 92 10.08 -16.70 6.65
CA GLN A 92 11.01 -16.03 5.74
C GLN A 92 10.31 -15.57 4.45
N LEU A 93 9.41 -16.40 3.89
CA LEU A 93 8.61 -16.04 2.73
C LEU A 93 7.71 -14.84 3.00
N GLU A 94 7.00 -14.82 4.12
CA GLU A 94 6.13 -13.70 4.50
C GLU A 94 6.91 -12.43 4.80
N THR A 95 8.12 -12.55 5.36
CA THR A 95 9.01 -11.42 5.59
C THR A 95 9.50 -10.83 4.26
N SER A 96 9.99 -11.69 3.35
CA SER A 96 10.42 -11.28 2.01
C SER A 96 9.28 -10.65 1.19
N ARG A 97 8.06 -11.20 1.28
CA ARG A 97 6.86 -10.61 0.67
C ARG A 97 6.58 -9.20 1.18
N ARG A 98 6.63 -8.97 2.50
CA ARG A 98 6.45 -7.64 3.09
C ARG A 98 7.54 -6.66 2.65
N GLU A 99 8.79 -7.10 2.61
CA GLU A 99 9.91 -6.27 2.13
C GLU A 99 9.77 -5.90 0.65
N MET A 100 9.36 -6.84 -0.18
CA MET A 100 9.11 -6.62 -1.61
C MET A 100 8.02 -5.57 -1.82
N ILE A 101 6.90 -5.65 -1.10
CA ILE A 101 5.83 -4.64 -1.17
C ILE A 101 6.37 -3.26 -0.77
N GLY A 102 7.17 -3.19 0.30
CA GLY A 102 7.80 -1.94 0.74
C GLY A 102 8.79 -1.35 -0.28
N LEU A 103 9.54 -2.22 -0.98
CA LEU A 103 10.42 -1.83 -2.08
C LEU A 103 9.64 -1.31 -3.29
N GLN A 104 8.55 -1.98 -3.67
CA GLN A 104 7.68 -1.58 -4.79
C GLN A 104 7.04 -0.21 -4.56
N GLU A 105 6.55 0.07 -3.35
CA GLU A 105 5.97 1.39 -3.06
C GLU A 105 7.04 2.50 -3.07
N ARG A 106 8.25 2.23 -2.57
CA ARG A 106 9.38 3.17 -2.68
C ARG A 106 9.76 3.45 -4.14
N ASP A 107 9.81 2.42 -4.98
CA ASP A 107 10.07 2.58 -6.41
C ASP A 107 8.97 3.44 -7.07
N ARG A 108 7.69 3.15 -6.80
CA ARG A 108 6.56 3.94 -7.31
C ARG A 108 6.66 5.42 -6.92
N GLN A 109 7.04 5.72 -5.68
CA GLN A 109 7.23 7.10 -5.20
C GLN A 109 8.40 7.78 -5.91
N LEU A 110 9.54 7.10 -6.08
CA LEU A 110 10.69 7.63 -6.80
C LEU A 110 10.36 7.87 -8.27
N GLN A 111 9.64 6.96 -8.92
CA GLN A 111 9.16 7.16 -10.29
C GLN A 111 8.26 8.40 -10.40
N CYS A 112 7.33 8.61 -9.46
CA CYS A 112 6.48 9.80 -9.44
C CYS A 112 7.30 11.09 -9.27
N LYS A 113 8.24 11.12 -8.32
CA LYS A 113 9.16 12.25 -8.12
C LYS A 113 9.98 12.52 -9.38
N ASN A 114 10.50 11.47 -10.02
CA ASN A 114 11.30 11.57 -11.23
C ASN A 114 10.49 12.16 -12.40
N ARG A 115 9.23 11.71 -12.59
CA ARG A 115 8.31 12.30 -13.59
C ARG A 115 8.04 13.78 -13.32
N ASN A 116 7.82 14.16 -12.07
CA ASN A 116 7.60 15.56 -11.70
C ASN A 116 8.83 16.43 -11.98
N LEU A 117 10.02 15.95 -11.63
CA LEU A 117 11.28 16.65 -11.90
C LEU A 117 11.54 16.80 -13.41
N HIS A 118 11.23 15.77 -14.21
CA HIS A 118 11.30 15.86 -15.67
C HIS A 118 10.36 16.93 -16.22
N GLN A 119 9.14 17.03 -15.70
CA GLN A 119 8.19 18.04 -16.13
C GLN A 119 8.65 19.46 -15.76
N LEU A 120 9.17 19.65 -14.54
CA LEU A 120 9.74 20.93 -14.12
C LEU A 120 10.92 21.32 -15.00
N LEU A 121 11.85 20.40 -15.25
CA LEU A 121 13.01 20.66 -16.11
C LEU A 121 12.58 21.04 -17.54
N LYS A 122 11.53 20.39 -18.07
CA LYS A 122 10.98 20.74 -19.38
C LYS A 122 10.42 22.16 -19.38
N ASN A 123 9.62 22.51 -18.36
CA ASN A 123 9.04 23.85 -18.24
C ASN A 123 10.13 24.95 -18.16
N GLU A 124 11.18 24.72 -17.36
CA GLU A 124 12.31 25.65 -17.24
C GLU A 124 13.07 25.80 -18.57
N LYS A 125 13.27 24.70 -19.31
CA LYS A 125 13.88 24.75 -20.64
C LYS A 125 13.04 25.58 -21.62
N ASP A 126 11.73 25.39 -21.61
CA ASP A 126 10.80 26.14 -22.47
C ASP A 126 10.81 27.64 -22.11
N GLU A 127 10.88 27.98 -20.81
CA GLU A 127 10.95 29.37 -20.36
C GLU A 127 12.28 30.04 -20.72
N VAL A 128 13.40 29.35 -20.53
CA VAL A 128 14.72 29.81 -20.98
C VAL A 128 14.71 30.08 -22.48
N GLN A 129 14.12 29.19 -23.29
CA GLN A 129 14.03 29.38 -24.74
C GLN A 129 13.19 30.62 -25.10
N LYS A 130 12.06 30.85 -24.42
CA LYS A 130 11.23 32.06 -24.62
C LYS A 130 12.00 33.33 -24.29
N LEU A 131 12.69 33.36 -23.14
CA LEU A 131 13.48 34.51 -22.71
C LEU A 131 14.63 34.79 -23.68
N GLN A 132 15.31 33.75 -24.17
CA GLN A 132 16.32 33.88 -25.23
C GLN A 132 15.76 34.51 -26.50
N ASN A 133 14.58 34.10 -26.95
CA ASN A 133 13.91 34.68 -28.11
C ASN A 133 13.55 36.17 -27.89
N ILE A 134 13.07 36.53 -26.69
CA ILE A 134 12.78 37.92 -26.32
C ILE A 134 14.05 38.76 -26.32
N ILE A 135 15.14 38.26 -25.74
CA ILE A 135 16.45 38.95 -25.71
C ILE A 135 16.95 39.17 -27.13
N ALA A 136 16.90 38.15 -27.99
CA ALA A 136 17.31 38.25 -29.39
C ALA A 136 16.47 39.29 -30.14
N SER A 137 15.14 39.27 -29.98
CA SER A 137 14.24 40.26 -30.57
C SER A 137 14.49 41.69 -30.07
N ARG A 138 14.77 41.87 -28.77
CA ARG A 138 15.13 43.18 -28.22
C ARG A 138 16.46 43.68 -28.76
N ALA A 139 17.45 42.80 -28.90
CA ALA A 139 18.75 43.16 -29.46
C ALA A 139 18.61 43.63 -30.92
N THR A 140 17.78 42.97 -31.74
CA THR A 140 17.54 43.42 -33.13
C THR A 140 16.79 44.74 -33.18
N GLN A 141 15.78 44.93 -32.34
CA GLN A 141 15.05 46.21 -32.24
C GLN A 141 15.95 47.36 -31.80
N TYR A 142 16.75 47.18 -30.75
CA TYR A 142 17.70 48.18 -30.27
C TYR A 142 18.70 48.57 -31.36
N ASN A 143 19.24 47.58 -32.08
CA ASN A 143 20.15 47.83 -33.20
C ASN A 143 19.48 48.66 -34.32
N HIS A 144 18.21 48.38 -34.64
CA HIS A 144 17.46 49.14 -35.62
C HIS A 144 17.24 50.59 -35.17
N ASP A 145 16.81 50.79 -33.92
CA ASP A 145 16.54 52.11 -33.35
C ASP A 145 17.82 52.94 -33.20
N MET A 146 18.93 52.31 -32.81
CA MET A 146 20.24 52.94 -32.77
C MET A 146 20.66 53.43 -34.16
N LYS A 147 20.57 52.59 -35.19
CA LYS A 147 20.85 52.98 -36.59
C LYS A 147 19.94 54.10 -37.09
N ARG A 148 18.68 54.14 -36.63
CA ARG A 148 17.75 55.24 -36.96
C ARG A 148 18.19 56.54 -36.29
N LYS A 149 18.53 56.49 -35.00
CA LYS A 149 19.02 57.66 -34.25
C LYS A 149 20.32 58.20 -34.79
N GLU A 150 21.25 57.33 -35.16
CA GLU A 150 22.50 57.70 -35.82
C GLU A 150 22.25 58.43 -37.15
N ARG A 151 21.30 57.94 -37.97
CA ARG A 151 20.87 58.63 -39.20
C ARG A 151 20.24 60.00 -38.93
N GLU A 152 19.38 60.12 -37.91
CA GLU A 152 18.77 61.40 -37.51
C GLU A 152 19.82 62.39 -37.00
N TYR A 153 20.78 61.92 -36.21
CA TYR A 153 21.90 62.70 -35.70
C TYR A 153 22.78 63.23 -36.84
N ASN A 154 23.14 62.37 -37.79
CA ASN A 154 23.93 62.77 -38.96
C ASN A 154 23.22 63.85 -39.80
N LYS A 155 21.91 63.70 -40.04
CA LYS A 155 21.11 64.74 -40.72
C LYS A 155 21.09 66.06 -39.95
N LEU A 156 20.97 66.02 -38.62
CA LEU A 156 20.98 67.23 -37.79
C LEU A 156 22.36 67.90 -37.82
N LYS A 157 23.42 67.10 -37.74
CA LYS A 157 24.81 67.56 -37.84
C LYS A 157 25.07 68.24 -39.18
N GLU A 158 24.60 67.68 -40.29
CA GLU A 158 24.67 68.29 -41.62
C GLU A 158 23.92 69.62 -41.69
N ARG A 159 22.67 69.69 -41.19
CA ARG A 159 21.89 70.94 -41.13
C ARG A 159 22.58 72.01 -40.30
N LEU A 160 23.15 71.65 -39.16
CA LEU A 160 23.91 72.57 -38.31
C LEU A 160 25.13 73.11 -39.06
N HIS A 161 25.86 72.23 -39.75
CA HIS A 161 27.01 72.63 -40.56
C HIS A 161 26.61 73.60 -41.68
N GLN A 162 25.51 73.32 -42.38
CA GLN A 162 24.93 74.23 -43.39
C GLN A 162 24.55 75.58 -42.79
N LEU A 163 23.86 75.62 -41.64
CA LEU A 163 23.51 76.87 -40.95
C LEU A 163 24.74 77.66 -40.53
N PHE A 164 25.79 76.98 -40.05
CA PHE A 164 27.04 77.62 -39.67
C PHE A 164 27.74 78.26 -40.89
N MET A 165 27.78 77.56 -42.03
CA MET A 165 28.35 78.11 -43.26
C MET A 165 27.51 79.26 -43.84
N ASN A 166 26.18 79.17 -43.79
CA ASN A 166 25.27 80.23 -44.24
C ASN A 166 25.31 81.48 -43.35
N LYS A 167 25.62 81.34 -42.06
CA LYS A 167 25.78 82.48 -41.12
C LYS A 167 26.99 83.36 -41.39
N LYS A 168 28.00 82.88 -42.13
CA LYS A 168 29.18 83.70 -42.47
C LYS A 168 28.86 84.83 -43.47
N GLY A 169 27.64 84.92 -44.01
CA GLY A 169 27.25 85.93 -44.99
C GLY A 169 26.06 86.86 -44.64
N LYS A 170 25.27 86.62 -43.58
CA LYS A 170 24.08 87.45 -43.30
C LYS A 170 23.82 87.64 -41.79
N LYS A 171 23.71 88.90 -41.35
CA LYS A 171 23.38 89.35 -39.99
C LYS A 171 21.92 88.97 -39.69
N ILE A 172 21.67 88.05 -38.76
CA ILE A 172 20.31 87.59 -38.41
C ILE A 172 19.73 88.53 -37.34
N ALA A 173 18.77 89.35 -37.72
CA ALA A 173 17.81 89.95 -36.79
C ALA A 173 16.79 88.87 -36.39
N MET A 174 16.46 88.78 -35.10
CA MET A 174 15.38 87.91 -34.62
C MET A 174 14.03 88.58 -34.90
N GLU A 175 13.29 88.09 -35.89
CA GLU A 175 11.85 88.33 -35.99
C GLU A 175 11.10 87.19 -35.30
N VAL A 176 10.45 87.50 -34.18
CA VAL A 176 9.53 86.59 -33.51
C VAL A 176 8.20 86.65 -34.26
N LEU A 177 8.01 85.74 -35.23
CA LEU A 177 6.75 85.59 -35.92
C LEU A 177 5.97 84.39 -35.35
N ASN A 178 4.70 84.65 -35.02
CA ASN A 178 3.66 83.73 -34.55
C ASN A 178 3.74 83.22 -33.11
N TYR A 179 2.92 83.81 -32.24
CA TYR A 179 2.34 83.13 -31.10
C TYR A 179 1.51 81.94 -31.62
N VAL A 180 2.02 80.71 -31.52
CA VAL A 180 1.20 79.51 -31.73
C VAL A 180 0.34 79.29 -30.49
N GLY A 181 -0.71 80.10 -30.36
CA GLY A 181 -1.84 79.81 -29.49
C GLY A 181 -2.77 78.84 -30.22
N ARG A 182 -3.02 77.65 -29.65
CA ARG A 182 -4.10 76.78 -30.14
C ARG A 182 -5.44 77.54 -30.07
N ALA A 183 -6.37 77.28 -30.97
CA ALA A 183 -7.68 77.94 -31.03
C ALA A 183 -8.56 77.78 -29.75
N ASP A 184 -8.20 76.85 -28.86
CA ASP A 184 -8.84 76.61 -27.54
C ASP A 184 -8.16 77.44 -26.39
N GLY A 185 -7.10 78.20 -26.66
CA GLY A 185 -6.42 79.02 -25.63
C GLY A 185 -5.70 78.22 -24.52
N LYS A 186 -5.79 76.89 -24.52
CA LYS A 186 -5.11 76.03 -23.54
C LYS A 186 -3.67 75.72 -23.98
N ARG A 187 -2.72 76.05 -23.11
CA ARG A 187 -1.32 75.59 -23.21
C ARG A 187 -1.32 74.08 -22.98
N GLY A 188 -0.62 73.32 -23.83
CA GLY A 188 -0.32 71.92 -23.51
C GLY A 188 0.41 71.88 -22.16
N SER A 189 -0.16 71.19 -21.17
CA SER A 189 0.50 71.05 -19.87
C SER A 189 1.80 70.29 -20.09
N TRP A 190 2.92 70.95 -19.84
CA TRP A 190 4.21 70.27 -19.79
C TRP A 190 4.13 69.20 -18.69
N ARG A 191 4.74 68.04 -18.93
CA ARG A 191 5.00 67.06 -17.86
C ARG A 191 5.84 67.79 -16.81
N THR A 192 5.23 68.11 -15.68
CA THR A 192 5.91 68.73 -14.53
C THR A 192 6.05 67.68 -13.45
N GLY A 193 7.05 67.79 -12.58
CA GLY A 193 7.25 66.82 -11.48
C GLY A 193 6.02 66.62 -10.60
N LYS A 194 5.13 67.62 -10.48
CA LYS A 194 3.83 67.48 -9.80
C LYS A 194 2.85 66.55 -10.53
N THR A 195 2.88 66.51 -11.86
CA THR A 195 2.02 65.62 -12.66
C THR A 195 2.54 64.19 -12.65
N GLU A 196 3.86 63.99 -12.60
CA GLU A 196 4.50 62.67 -12.51
C GLU A 196 4.33 62.07 -11.12
N ALA A 197 4.59 62.84 -10.04
CA ALA A 197 4.36 62.39 -8.67
C ALA A 197 2.90 61.97 -8.43
N ARG A 198 1.92 62.68 -8.99
CA ARG A 198 0.51 62.31 -8.87
C ARG A 198 0.17 61.00 -9.60
N ASN A 199 0.81 60.74 -10.74
CA ASN A 199 0.62 59.49 -11.47
C ASN A 199 1.32 58.31 -10.77
N GLU A 200 2.48 58.56 -10.15
CA GLU A 200 3.18 57.58 -9.32
C GLU A 200 2.37 57.23 -8.07
N ASP A 201 1.80 58.22 -7.38
CA ASP A 201 0.91 58.01 -6.22
C ASP A 201 -0.32 57.16 -6.59
N GLU A 202 -0.95 57.44 -7.74
CA GLU A 202 -2.08 56.65 -8.25
C GLU A 202 -1.66 55.21 -8.56
N MET A 203 -0.47 55.01 -9.15
CA MET A 203 0.09 53.70 -9.45
C MET A 203 0.39 52.91 -8.16
N TYR A 204 1.03 53.53 -7.16
CA TYR A 204 1.31 52.90 -5.87
C TYR A 204 0.02 52.53 -5.15
N LYS A 205 -1.01 53.36 -5.24
CA LYS A 205 -2.33 53.08 -4.67
C LYS A 205 -3.00 51.87 -5.32
N ILE A 206 -2.93 51.74 -6.64
CA ILE A 206 -3.46 50.56 -7.35
C ILE A 206 -2.69 49.30 -6.93
N LEU A 207 -1.36 49.36 -6.90
CA LEU A 207 -0.52 48.23 -6.52
C LEU A 207 -0.79 47.78 -5.07
N LEU A 208 -0.91 48.72 -4.13
CA LEU A 208 -1.26 48.43 -2.74
C LEU A 208 -2.63 47.78 -2.62
N ASN A 209 -3.64 48.30 -3.34
CA ASN A 209 -4.98 47.71 -3.36
C ASN A 209 -4.96 46.25 -3.89
N ASP A 210 -4.18 45.97 -4.94
CA ASP A 210 -4.04 44.62 -5.48
C ASP A 210 -3.38 43.67 -4.47
N TYR A 211 -2.35 44.13 -3.75
CA TYR A 211 -1.71 43.36 -2.68
C TYR A 211 -2.66 43.11 -1.50
N GLU A 212 -3.42 44.11 -1.06
CA GLU A 212 -4.42 43.96 0.00
C GLU A 212 -5.53 43.00 -0.40
N TYR A 213 -6.00 43.08 -1.65
CA TYR A 213 -7.00 42.16 -2.19
C TYR A 213 -6.47 40.72 -2.20
N ARG A 214 -5.24 40.51 -2.69
CA ARG A 214 -4.63 39.19 -2.73
C ARG A 214 -4.35 38.63 -1.33
N GLN A 215 -3.97 39.47 -0.39
CA GLN A 215 -3.81 39.08 1.01
C GLN A 215 -5.14 38.64 1.62
N LYS A 216 -6.25 39.35 1.35
CA LYS A 216 -7.59 38.96 1.79
C LYS A 216 -8.03 37.61 1.20
N GLN A 217 -7.78 37.38 -0.09
CA GLN A 217 -8.08 36.08 -0.72
C GLN A 217 -7.31 34.94 -0.06
N ILE A 218 -5.98 35.09 0.14
CA ILE A 218 -5.15 34.07 0.79
C ILE A 218 -5.61 33.80 2.23
N LEU A 219 -6.03 34.82 2.97
CA LEU A 219 -6.57 34.65 4.32
C LEU A 219 -7.90 33.86 4.32
N MET A 220 -8.77 34.13 3.36
CA MET A 220 -10.04 33.42 3.18
C MET A 220 -9.80 31.95 2.80
N GLU A 221 -8.94 31.69 1.81
CA GLU A 221 -8.56 30.33 1.41
C GLU A 221 -7.94 29.55 2.58
N ASN A 222 -7.06 30.18 3.36
CA ASN A 222 -6.50 29.55 4.56
C ASN A 222 -7.57 29.23 5.61
N ALA A 223 -8.58 30.07 5.77
CA ALA A 223 -9.69 29.80 6.69
C ALA A 223 -10.53 28.60 6.23
N GLU A 224 -10.83 28.50 4.93
CA GLU A 224 -11.56 27.37 4.35
C GLU A 224 -10.76 26.07 4.41
N LEU A 225 -9.46 26.10 4.10
CA LEU A 225 -8.57 24.95 4.25
C LEU A 225 -8.53 24.44 5.69
N LYS A 226 -8.48 25.35 6.67
CA LYS A 226 -8.55 24.98 8.10
C LYS A 226 -9.88 24.33 8.46
N LYS A 227 -11.01 24.83 7.95
CA LYS A 227 -12.34 24.22 8.18
C LYS A 227 -12.39 22.80 7.62
N VAL A 228 -11.94 22.61 6.37
CA VAL A 228 -11.93 21.29 5.72
C VAL A 228 -11.04 20.32 6.48
N LEU A 229 -9.85 20.75 6.91
CA LEU A 229 -8.93 19.90 7.68
C LEU A 229 -9.55 19.46 9.02
N GLN A 230 -10.22 20.36 9.74
CA GLN A 230 -10.91 20.02 10.99
C GLN A 230 -12.08 19.07 10.76
N GLN A 231 -12.83 19.25 9.67
CA GLN A 231 -13.93 18.37 9.30
C GLN A 231 -13.42 16.96 8.93
N MET A 232 -12.36 16.86 8.13
CA MET A 232 -11.71 15.59 7.80
C MET A 232 -11.19 14.87 9.05
N LYS A 233 -10.58 15.61 9.98
CA LYS A 233 -10.15 15.07 11.28
C LYS A 233 -11.33 14.49 12.06
N LYS A 234 -12.44 15.21 12.14
CA LYS A 234 -13.66 14.76 12.85
C LYS A 234 -14.24 13.48 12.24
N GLU A 235 -14.31 13.43 10.91
CA GLU A 235 -14.79 12.26 10.17
C GLU A 235 -13.88 11.04 10.38
N MET A 236 -12.56 11.23 10.29
CA MET A 236 -11.57 10.16 10.54
C MET A 236 -11.69 9.61 11.97
N ILE A 237 -11.84 10.47 12.99
CA ILE A 237 -12.06 10.03 14.37
C ILE A 237 -13.39 9.27 14.51
N SER A 238 -14.45 9.70 13.82
CA SER A 238 -15.75 9.02 13.87
C SER A 238 -15.72 7.63 13.21
N LEU A 239 -14.97 7.47 12.12
CA LEU A 239 -14.82 6.21 11.39
C LEU A 239 -13.87 5.22 12.11
N LEU A 240 -12.88 5.73 12.82
CA LEU A 240 -11.91 4.93 13.56
C LEU A 240 -12.30 4.69 15.03
N SER A 241 -13.34 5.36 15.54
CA SER A 241 -13.82 5.10 16.89
C SER A 241 -14.43 3.70 16.98
N PRO A 242 -14.01 2.85 17.94
CA PRO A 242 -14.53 1.51 18.07
C PRO A 242 -16.05 1.54 18.23
N GLN A 243 -16.77 1.02 17.24
CA GLN A 243 -18.20 0.80 17.35
C GLN A 243 -18.40 -0.27 18.42
N LYS A 244 -18.70 0.15 19.66
CA LYS A 244 -19.12 -0.77 20.72
C LYS A 244 -20.36 -1.51 20.21
N GLN A 245 -20.17 -2.72 19.73
CA GLN A 245 -21.27 -3.63 19.42
C GLN A 245 -22.07 -3.80 20.71
N LYS A 246 -23.33 -3.36 20.71
CA LYS A 246 -24.27 -3.76 21.76
C LYS A 246 -24.42 -5.29 21.68
N PRO A 247 -24.35 -6.02 22.81
CA PRO A 247 -24.60 -7.44 22.81
C PRO A 247 -26.02 -7.70 22.29
N ARG A 248 -26.13 -8.44 21.20
CA ARG A 248 -27.40 -8.98 20.72
C ARG A 248 -27.75 -10.13 21.66
N GLU A 249 -28.75 -9.91 22.52
CA GLU A 249 -29.33 -10.93 23.38
C GLU A 249 -29.70 -12.16 22.52
N ARG A 250 -29.08 -13.31 22.84
CA ARG A 250 -29.56 -14.61 22.37
C ARG A 250 -30.61 -15.09 23.35
N ALA A 251 -31.81 -15.37 22.83
CA ALA A 251 -32.80 -16.17 23.52
C ALA A 251 -32.31 -17.62 23.65
N ASP A 252 -32.45 -18.11 24.87
CA ASP A 252 -32.25 -19.47 25.34
C ASP A 252 -33.39 -20.38 24.84
N ASP A 253 -33.05 -21.56 24.32
CA ASP A 253 -33.84 -22.78 24.58
C ASP A 253 -33.04 -24.06 24.23
N GLY A 254 -32.79 -24.89 25.24
CA GLY A 254 -33.21 -26.29 25.21
C GLY A 254 -32.33 -27.40 24.58
N THR A 255 -31.45 -27.97 25.42
CA THR A 255 -31.20 -29.42 25.65
C THR A 255 -30.43 -30.31 24.63
N GLY A 256 -29.33 -30.94 25.12
CA GLY A 256 -29.09 -32.38 24.92
C GLY A 256 -27.77 -32.87 24.27
N THR A 257 -26.79 -33.24 25.12
CA THR A 257 -26.00 -34.51 25.07
C THR A 257 -24.85 -34.71 24.04
N VAL A 258 -23.61 -34.55 24.54
CA VAL A 258 -22.42 -35.47 24.50
C VAL A 258 -21.61 -35.67 23.18
N LEU A 259 -20.29 -35.41 23.31
CA LEU A 259 -19.09 -35.88 22.56
C LEU A 259 -18.90 -35.46 21.09
N SER A 260 -17.91 -34.60 20.81
CA SER A 260 -16.61 -34.99 20.25
C SER A 260 -15.69 -33.78 20.07
N ASP A 261 -14.40 -34.05 20.23
CA ASP A 261 -13.25 -33.20 19.90
C ASP A 261 -13.23 -32.83 18.40
N VAL A 262 -12.46 -31.79 18.05
CA VAL A 262 -12.16 -31.28 16.69
C VAL A 262 -13.18 -30.30 16.06
N GLU A 263 -12.84 -29.00 16.10
CA GLU A 263 -12.82 -28.03 14.98
C GLU A 263 -12.82 -26.57 15.51
N GLU A 264 -11.63 -26.05 15.83
CA GLU A 264 -11.36 -24.61 15.90
C GLU A 264 -10.40 -24.25 14.74
N ASP A 265 -10.93 -24.03 13.54
CA ASP A 265 -10.15 -23.37 12.45
C ASP A 265 -11.07 -22.67 11.42
N ALA A 266 -12.31 -23.11 11.25
CA ALA A 266 -13.25 -22.49 10.30
C ALA A 266 -13.84 -21.13 10.77
N GLY A 267 -13.77 -20.83 12.07
CA GLY A 267 -14.33 -19.62 12.67
C GLY A 267 -13.45 -18.37 12.55
N GLU A 268 -12.13 -18.53 12.45
CA GLU A 268 -11.19 -17.40 12.39
C GLU A 268 -11.14 -16.76 11.00
N LEU A 269 -11.18 -17.57 9.92
CA LEU A 269 -11.24 -17.09 8.54
C LEU A 269 -12.48 -16.22 8.25
N ASN A 270 -13.62 -16.57 8.84
CA ASN A 270 -14.86 -15.81 8.67
C ASN A 270 -14.85 -14.52 9.50
N ARG A 271 -14.19 -14.52 10.67
CA ARG A 271 -13.96 -13.31 11.45
C ARG A 271 -13.02 -12.37 10.71
N GLU A 272 -11.88 -12.86 10.25
CA GLU A 272 -10.88 -12.07 9.51
C GLU A 272 -11.46 -11.52 8.21
N SER A 273 -12.23 -12.33 7.46
CA SER A 273 -12.99 -11.86 6.29
C SER A 273 -14.03 -10.79 6.65
N MET A 274 -14.77 -10.94 7.76
CA MET A 274 -15.74 -9.94 8.22
C MET A 274 -15.08 -8.62 8.69
N TRP A 275 -13.91 -8.71 9.36
CA TRP A 275 -13.12 -7.55 9.76
C TRP A 275 -12.48 -6.86 8.54
N ASP A 276 -12.02 -7.62 7.55
CA ASP A 276 -11.49 -7.09 6.29
C ASP A 276 -12.60 -6.42 5.47
N LEU A 277 -13.80 -7.01 5.37
CA LEU A 277 -14.96 -6.34 4.75
C LEU A 277 -15.33 -5.05 5.51
N SER A 278 -15.21 -5.03 6.84
CA SER A 278 -15.43 -3.83 7.65
C SER A 278 -14.35 -2.77 7.38
N CYS A 279 -13.08 -3.16 7.26
CA CYS A 279 -11.96 -2.26 6.94
C CYS A 279 -12.06 -1.72 5.51
N GLU A 280 -12.44 -2.56 4.55
CA GLU A 280 -12.67 -2.18 3.15
C GLU A 280 -13.81 -1.14 3.06
N THR A 281 -14.89 -1.37 3.81
CA THR A 281 -16.04 -0.46 3.89
C THR A 281 -15.65 0.87 4.54
N VAL A 282 -14.88 0.86 5.63
CA VAL A 282 -14.38 2.07 6.29
C VAL A 282 -13.42 2.84 5.36
N ARG A 283 -12.57 2.14 4.62
CA ARG A 283 -11.65 2.72 3.63
C ARG A 283 -12.41 3.38 2.49
N GLU A 284 -13.46 2.74 1.98
CA GLU A 284 -14.30 3.30 0.93
C GLU A 284 -15.07 4.53 1.42
N GLN A 285 -15.65 4.49 2.64
CA GLN A 285 -16.31 5.64 3.26
C GLN A 285 -15.35 6.81 3.46
N LEU A 286 -14.13 6.55 3.93
CA LEU A 286 -13.09 7.58 4.08
C LEU A 286 -12.76 8.21 2.71
N THR A 287 -12.57 7.39 1.68
CA THR A 287 -12.23 7.86 0.33
C THR A 287 -13.37 8.69 -0.27
N ASN A 288 -14.61 8.27 -0.07
CA ASN A 288 -15.80 9.01 -0.50
C ASN A 288 -15.92 10.35 0.24
N SER A 289 -15.60 10.38 1.54
CA SER A 289 -15.62 11.61 2.32
C SER A 289 -14.55 12.61 1.87
N VAL A 290 -13.32 12.15 1.63
CA VAL A 290 -12.24 12.96 1.07
C VAL A 290 -12.65 13.56 -0.28
N ARG A 291 -13.25 12.76 -1.18
CA ARG A 291 -13.74 13.25 -2.47
C ARG A 291 -14.89 14.25 -2.35
N LYS A 292 -15.71 14.16 -1.31
CA LYS A 292 -16.80 15.11 -1.03
C LYS A 292 -16.23 16.43 -0.51
N GLN A 293 -15.33 16.37 0.48
CA GLN A 293 -14.69 17.56 1.04
C GLN A 293 -13.85 18.30 0.00
N TRP A 294 -13.16 17.58 -0.88
CA TRP A 294 -12.45 18.18 -2.01
C TRP A 294 -13.37 18.93 -2.97
N ARG A 295 -14.56 18.39 -3.28
CA ARG A 295 -15.55 19.09 -4.11
C ARG A 295 -16.07 20.37 -3.44
N ILE A 296 -16.36 20.32 -2.14
CA ILE A 296 -16.83 21.49 -1.38
C ILE A 296 -15.74 22.57 -1.34
N LEU A 297 -14.49 22.20 -1.11
CA LEU A 297 -13.37 23.14 -1.13
C LEU A 297 -13.23 23.79 -2.51
N LYS A 298 -13.29 22.99 -3.58
CA LYS A 298 -13.20 23.48 -4.96
C LYS A 298 -14.28 24.52 -5.26
N THR A 299 -15.52 24.29 -4.83
CA THR A 299 -16.62 25.25 -5.05
C THR A 299 -16.57 26.50 -4.18
N HIS A 300 -15.76 26.52 -3.11
CA HIS A 300 -15.59 27.72 -2.26
C HIS A 300 -14.38 28.57 -2.67
N VAL A 301 -13.48 28.00 -3.47
CA VAL A 301 -12.25 28.66 -3.97
C VAL A 301 -12.43 29.19 -5.40
N GLU A 302 -13.35 28.60 -6.20
CA GLU A 302 -13.84 29.14 -7.48
C GLU A 302 -14.92 30.21 -7.26
#